data_AF-A0A2E8GSI4-F1
#
_entry.id   AF-A0A2E8GSI4-F1
#
_cell.length_a   1.000
_cell.length_b   1.000
_cell.length_c   1.000
_cell.angle_alpha   90.00
_cell.angle_beta   90.00
_cell.angle_gamma   90.00
#
_symmetry.space_group_name_H-M   'P 1'
#
loop_
_entity.id
_entity.type
_entity.pdbx_description
1 polymer ?
#
loop_
_entity_poly.entity_id
_entity_poly.type
_entity_poly.pdbx_seq_one_letter_code
_entity_poly.pdbx_strand_id
1 'polypeptide(L)'
;MKIADNLVPKKRVSRYLNRVPQDGEISVLFLGDPTGGYEWWTSSPEGKRVANRVPLGGEKPDKDAKLVWICPILDMADKKKKIWVISQKSIQRQISACCEADGLEDGAVEVIVRRLGAGMDSVYSVSTRALDDGENFRAANREEMELGCDPAALFSSGDPFACSY
;
A
#
# COMPACT_ATOMS: atom_id res chain seq x y z
N MET A 1 1.68 -15.50 -17.73
CA MET A 1 2.85 -15.21 -16.87
C MET A 1 2.44 -15.51 -15.43
N LYS A 2 3.10 -16.44 -14.74
CA LYS A 2 2.71 -16.88 -13.38
C LYS A 2 3.36 -15.94 -12.36
N ILE A 3 2.58 -15.26 -11.52
CA ILE A 3 3.12 -14.58 -10.34
C ILE A 3 3.66 -15.65 -9.39
N ALA A 4 4.88 -15.47 -8.89
CA ALA A 4 5.49 -16.41 -7.96
C ALA A 4 4.64 -16.53 -6.67
N ASP A 5 4.42 -17.76 -6.19
CA ASP A 5 3.51 -18.11 -5.07
C ASP A 5 3.88 -17.42 -3.74
N ASN A 6 5.09 -16.87 -3.62
CA ASN A 6 5.59 -16.07 -2.49
C ASN A 6 5.18 -14.59 -2.55
N LEU A 7 4.77 -14.10 -3.72
CA LEU A 7 4.26 -12.75 -3.94
C LEU A 7 2.73 -12.68 -3.86
N VAL A 8 2.07 -13.85 -3.84
CA VAL A 8 0.66 -14.00 -3.47
C VAL A 8 0.59 -13.97 -1.94
N PRO A 9 -0.17 -13.04 -1.30
CA PRO A 9 -0.20 -12.92 0.16
C PRO A 9 -0.69 -14.21 0.82
N LYS A 10 0.23 -15.04 1.31
CA LYS A 10 -0.07 -16.11 2.25
C LYS A 10 -0.38 -15.42 3.59
N LYS A 11 -1.47 -15.80 4.26
CA LYS A 11 -1.78 -15.31 5.62
C LYS A 11 -0.51 -15.43 6.47
N ARG A 12 0.08 -14.28 6.85
CA ARG A 12 1.41 -14.07 7.49
C ARG A 12 2.64 -13.88 6.60
N VAL A 13 2.59 -13.05 5.55
CA VAL A 13 3.83 -12.38 5.08
C VAL A 13 3.89 -10.99 5.72
N SER A 14 4.87 -10.74 6.61
CA SER A 14 4.98 -9.48 7.35
C SER A 14 5.35 -8.26 6.48
N ARG A 15 5.50 -8.44 5.17
CA ARG A 15 5.93 -7.41 4.21
C ARG A 15 4.78 -6.75 3.45
N TYR A 16 3.53 -7.19 3.67
CA TYR A 16 2.36 -6.59 3.07
C TYR A 16 1.36 -6.17 4.13
N LEU A 17 0.87 -4.95 4.01
CA LEU A 17 -0.28 -4.46 4.75
C LEU A 17 -1.45 -4.45 3.76
N ASN A 18 -2.39 -5.38 3.88
CA ASN A 18 -3.46 -5.51 2.89
C ASN A 18 -4.84 -5.10 3.44
N ARG A 19 -4.95 -4.91 4.77
CA ARG A 19 -6.24 -4.66 5.43
C ARG A 19 -6.03 -3.87 6.72
N VAL A 20 -6.89 -2.88 6.94
CA VAL A 20 -7.13 -2.30 8.26
C VAL A 20 -7.96 -3.29 9.08
N PRO A 21 -7.55 -3.63 10.31
CA PRO A 21 -8.32 -4.52 11.18
C PRO A 21 -9.72 -3.97 11.41
N GLN A 22 -10.71 -4.87 11.54
CA GLN A 22 -12.06 -4.45 11.90
C GLN A 22 -12.04 -3.81 13.29
N ASP A 23 -12.78 -2.70 13.44
CA ASP A 23 -12.85 -1.91 14.67
C ASP A 23 -11.47 -1.53 15.22
N GLY A 24 -10.52 -1.34 14.31
CA GLY A 24 -9.12 -1.10 14.59
C GLY A 24 -8.53 0.00 13.72
N GLU A 25 -7.24 0.23 13.93
CA GLU A 25 -6.49 1.30 13.32
C GLU A 25 -5.14 0.79 12.85
N ILE A 26 -4.62 1.43 11.81
CA ILE A 26 -3.22 1.32 11.40
C ILE A 26 -2.62 2.72 11.36
N SER A 27 -1.33 2.78 11.63
CA SER A 27 -0.57 4.00 11.51
C SER A 27 0.66 3.76 10.65
N VAL A 28 0.84 4.59 9.63
CA VAL A 28 1.86 4.38 8.59
C VAL A 28 2.53 5.68 8.18
N LEU A 29 3.77 5.58 7.71
CA LEU A 29 4.44 6.65 6.99
C LEU A 29 4.59 6.24 5.53
N PHE A 30 4.27 7.15 4.61
CA PHE A 30 4.53 6.94 3.19
C PHE A 30 6.01 7.17 2.91
N LEU A 31 6.65 6.20 2.26
CA LEU A 31 8.07 6.25 1.94
C LEU A 31 8.33 6.77 0.52
N GLY A 32 7.27 7.06 -0.23
CA GLY A 32 7.31 7.62 -1.57
C GLY A 32 5.92 7.66 -2.19
N ASP A 33 5.85 8.11 -3.44
CA ASP A 33 4.60 8.29 -4.15
C ASP A 33 3.83 6.98 -4.36
N PRO A 34 2.48 7.02 -4.25
CA PRO A 34 1.65 5.87 -4.57
C PRO A 34 1.74 5.55 -6.07
N THR A 35 2.06 4.30 -6.39
CA THR A 35 1.98 3.80 -7.76
C THR A 35 0.57 3.29 -8.05
N GLY A 36 -0.09 3.85 -9.07
CA GLY A 36 -1.44 3.44 -9.48
C GLY A 36 -1.45 2.22 -10.40
N GLY A 37 -2.44 1.34 -10.23
CA GLY A 37 -2.67 0.21 -11.14
C GLY A 37 -4.08 -0.36 -11.09
N TYR A 38 -4.32 -1.38 -11.91
CA TYR A 38 -5.50 -2.23 -11.85
C TYR A 38 -5.14 -3.58 -11.24
N GLU A 39 -5.92 -4.06 -10.27
CA GLU A 39 -5.81 -5.41 -9.69
C GLU A 39 -7.11 -6.21 -9.89
N TRP A 40 -6.97 -7.47 -10.30
CA TRP A 40 -8.07 -8.45 -10.33
C TRP A 40 -7.58 -9.83 -9.90
N TRP A 41 -8.52 -10.74 -9.64
CA TRP A 41 -8.21 -12.08 -9.17
C TRP A 41 -8.73 -13.12 -10.15
N THR A 42 -7.90 -14.10 -10.47
CA THR A 42 -8.27 -15.25 -11.32
C THR A 42 -8.05 -16.55 -10.57
N SER A 43 -8.60 -17.65 -11.07
CA SER A 43 -8.35 -18.99 -10.54
C SER A 43 -7.37 -19.72 -11.45
N SER A 44 -6.28 -20.22 -10.87
CA SER A 44 -5.38 -21.16 -11.55
C SER A 44 -6.09 -22.48 -11.86
N PRO A 45 -5.58 -23.30 -12.81
CA PRO A 45 -6.10 -24.63 -13.08
C PRO A 45 -6.21 -25.52 -11.83
N GLU A 46 -5.32 -25.32 -10.86
CA GLU A 46 -5.28 -26.02 -9.57
C GLU A 46 -6.23 -25.41 -8.51
N GLY A 47 -7.10 -24.47 -8.90
CA GLY A 47 -8.09 -23.83 -8.03
C GLY A 47 -7.54 -22.76 -7.07
N LYS A 48 -6.24 -22.45 -7.12
CA LYS A 48 -5.67 -21.34 -6.33
C LYS A 48 -6.07 -19.99 -6.91
N ARG A 49 -6.45 -19.05 -6.05
CA ARG A 49 -6.65 -17.64 -6.44
C ARG A 49 -5.32 -16.94 -6.67
N VAL A 50 -5.18 -16.33 -7.83
CA VAL A 50 -3.99 -15.59 -8.29
C VAL A 50 -4.39 -14.13 -8.49
N ALA A 51 -3.63 -13.22 -7.89
CA ALA A 51 -3.76 -11.79 -8.16
C ALA A 51 -3.09 -11.47 -9.50
N ASN A 52 -3.71 -10.62 -10.31
CA ASN A 52 -3.13 -10.05 -11.52
C ASN A 52 -3.10 -8.53 -11.36
N ARG A 53 -2.04 -7.89 -11.86
CA ARG A 53 -1.86 -6.45 -11.79
C ARG A 53 -1.27 -5.90 -13.07
N VAL A 54 -1.69 -4.69 -13.44
CA VAL A 54 -1.07 -3.90 -14.50
C VAL A 54 -0.98 -2.44 -14.07
N PRO A 55 0.02 -1.68 -14.54
CA PRO A 55 0.11 -0.25 -14.25
C PRO A 55 -1.05 0.52 -14.90
N LEU A 56 -1.32 1.72 -14.39
CA LEU A 56 -2.17 2.68 -15.11
C LEU A 56 -1.45 3.14 -16.39
N GLY A 57 -2.22 3.42 -17.45
CA GLY A 57 -1.67 3.85 -18.74
C GLY A 57 -2.35 3.26 -19.98
N GLY A 58 -3.34 2.38 -19.81
CA GLY A 58 -4.11 1.80 -20.90
C GLY A 58 -5.55 1.46 -20.50
N GLU A 59 -6.25 0.74 -21.38
CA GLU A 59 -7.61 0.27 -21.11
C GLU A 59 -7.65 -0.68 -19.90
N LYS A 60 -8.78 -0.66 -19.20
CA LYS A 60 -9.03 -1.55 -18.07
C LYS A 60 -8.96 -3.01 -18.57
N PRO A 61 -8.06 -3.86 -18.05
CA PRO A 61 -7.79 -5.18 -18.64
C PRO A 61 -8.88 -6.20 -18.37
N ASP A 62 -9.70 -5.99 -17.33
CA ASP A 62 -10.74 -6.92 -16.91
C ASP A 62 -11.92 -6.13 -16.29
N LYS A 63 -13.16 -6.59 -16.52
CA LYS A 63 -14.37 -5.95 -15.99
C LYS A 63 -14.37 -5.91 -14.45
N ASP A 64 -13.79 -6.92 -13.81
CA ASP A 64 -13.72 -7.10 -12.36
C ASP A 64 -12.48 -6.43 -11.76
N ALA A 65 -11.61 -5.86 -12.60
CA ALA A 65 -10.43 -5.14 -12.12
C ALA A 65 -10.83 -3.90 -11.30
N LYS A 66 -10.09 -3.68 -10.22
CA LYS A 66 -10.24 -2.54 -9.32
C LYS A 66 -9.02 -1.65 -9.44
N LEU A 67 -9.24 -0.34 -9.40
CA LEU A 67 -8.16 0.60 -9.24
C LEU A 67 -7.56 0.44 -7.85
N VAL A 68 -6.24 0.29 -7.80
CA VAL A 68 -5.47 0.16 -6.57
C VAL A 68 -4.35 1.18 -6.53
N TRP A 69 -4.01 1.62 -5.33
CA TRP A 69 -2.74 2.28 -5.05
C TRP A 69 -1.81 1.27 -4.41
N ILE A 70 -0.56 1.26 -4.87
CA ILE A 70 0.52 0.46 -4.32
C ILE A 70 1.50 1.44 -3.67
N CYS A 71 1.60 1.36 -2.35
CA CYS A 71 2.30 2.36 -1.56
C CYS A 71 3.43 1.69 -0.78
N PRO A 72 4.69 2.12 -0.95
CA PRO A 72 5.75 1.77 -0.03
C PRO A 72 5.53 2.53 1.28
N ILE A 73 5.45 1.81 2.39
CA ILE A 73 5.16 2.39 3.70
C ILE A 73 6.08 1.85 4.79
N LEU A 74 6.26 2.63 5.86
CA LEU A 74 6.71 2.14 7.15
C LEU A 74 5.49 1.89 8.04
N ASP A 75 5.30 0.67 8.51
CA ASP A 75 4.29 0.36 9.52
C ASP A 75 4.79 0.78 10.89
N MET A 76 4.06 1.69 11.55
CA MET A 76 4.49 2.28 12.81
C MET A 76 4.36 1.33 14.00
N ALA A 77 3.57 0.26 13.87
CA ALA A 77 3.36 -0.73 14.93
C ALA A 77 4.57 -1.65 15.10
N ASP A 78 5.16 -2.12 14.00
CA ASP A 78 6.32 -3.01 14.04
C ASP A 78 7.61 -2.41 13.46
N LYS A 79 7.56 -1.15 13.03
CA LYS A 79 8.68 -0.39 12.44
C LYS A 79 9.31 -1.11 11.25
N LYS A 80 8.49 -1.82 10.46
CA LYS A 80 8.94 -2.54 9.26
C LYS A 80 8.37 -1.92 7.99
N LYS A 81 9.20 -1.95 6.94
CA LYS A 81 8.78 -1.59 5.59
C LYS A 81 7.80 -2.61 5.05
N LYS A 82 6.72 -2.13 4.44
CA LYS A 82 5.69 -2.95 3.83
C LYS A 82 5.20 -2.30 2.54
N ILE A 83 4.64 -3.13 1.66
CA ILE A 83 3.77 -2.62 0.61
C ILE A 83 2.34 -2.59 1.15
N TRP A 84 1.70 -1.43 1.04
CA TRP A 84 0.26 -1.31 1.22
C TRP A 84 -0.45 -1.23 -0.13
N VAL A 85 -1.27 -2.24 -0.43
CA VAL A 85 -2.19 -2.21 -1.57
C VAL A 85 -3.56 -1.71 -1.11
N ILE A 86 -3.94 -0.50 -1.54
CA ILE A 86 -5.19 0.15 -1.16
C ILE A 86 -6.16 0.07 -2.34
N SER A 87 -7.28 -0.64 -2.18
CA SER A 87 -8.36 -0.73 -3.19
C SER A 87 -9.60 0.07 -2.82
N GLN A 88 -9.68 0.53 -1.56
CA GLN A 88 -10.83 1.24 -1.02
C GLN A 88 -10.78 2.72 -1.43
N LYS A 89 -11.70 3.12 -2.30
CA LYS A 89 -11.81 4.51 -2.77
C LYS A 89 -11.97 5.53 -1.64
N SER A 90 -12.65 5.16 -0.55
CA SER A 90 -12.84 6.03 0.61
C SER A 90 -11.53 6.37 1.33
N ILE A 91 -10.60 5.41 1.40
CA ILE A 91 -9.26 5.64 1.97
C ILE A 91 -8.45 6.52 1.01
N GLN A 92 -8.38 6.14 -0.28
CA GLN A 92 -7.63 6.89 -1.30
C GLN A 92 -8.03 8.37 -1.36
N ARG A 93 -9.33 8.66 -1.35
CA ARG A 93 -9.86 10.04 -1.40
C ARG A 93 -9.47 10.86 -0.17
N GLN A 94 -9.58 10.27 1.03
CA GLN A 94 -9.25 11.00 2.25
C GLN A 94 -7.74 11.22 2.38
N ILE A 95 -6.90 10.25 1.99
CA ILE A 95 -5.45 10.46 1.90
C ILE A 95 -5.12 11.61 0.94
N SER A 96 -5.72 11.61 -0.27
CA SER A 96 -5.53 12.71 -1.24
C SER A 96 -5.90 14.07 -0.64
N ALA A 97 -7.05 14.14 0.04
CA ALA A 97 -7.52 15.38 0.66
C ALA A 97 -6.57 15.85 1.78
N CYS A 98 -6.05 14.93 2.59
CA CYS A 98 -5.02 15.25 3.59
C CYS A 98 -3.72 15.72 2.94
N CYS A 99 -3.30 15.14 1.80
CA CYS A 99 -2.12 15.61 1.06
C CYS A 99 -2.27 17.06 0.61
N GLU A 100 -3.44 17.40 0.06
CA GLU A 100 -3.74 18.74 -0.43
C GLU A 100 -3.88 19.77 0.71
N ALA A 101 -4.49 19.39 1.83
CA ALA A 101 -4.77 20.28 2.95
C ALA A 101 -3.56 20.52 3.85
N ASP A 102 -2.82 19.45 4.19
CA ASP A 102 -1.74 19.49 5.18
C ASP A 102 -0.36 19.67 4.55
N GLY A 103 -0.29 19.72 3.21
CA GLY A 103 0.98 19.79 2.48
C GLY A 103 1.88 18.64 2.89
N LEU A 104 1.38 17.40 2.76
CA LEU A 104 2.14 16.17 3.02
C LEU A 104 3.36 16.12 2.10
N GLU A 105 4.42 16.82 2.46
CA GLU A 105 5.72 16.61 1.86
C GLU A 105 6.14 15.15 2.17
N ASP A 106 6.83 14.51 1.24
CA ASP A 106 7.24 13.11 1.27
C ASP A 106 7.75 12.61 2.64
N GLY A 107 6.93 11.88 3.40
CA GLY A 107 7.36 11.10 4.57
C GLY A 107 7.54 11.80 5.92
N ALA A 108 7.14 13.07 6.10
CA ALA A 108 7.21 13.75 7.40
C ALA A 108 5.93 13.64 8.25
N VAL A 109 4.89 12.99 7.72
CA VAL A 109 3.57 12.97 8.35
C VAL A 109 3.02 11.56 8.38
N GLU A 110 2.60 11.18 9.57
CA GLU A 110 1.99 9.90 9.86
C GLU A 110 0.53 9.91 9.42
N VAL A 111 0.17 8.91 8.62
CA VAL A 111 -1.20 8.69 8.15
C VAL A 111 -1.81 7.59 9.00
N ILE A 112 -2.89 7.94 9.68
CA ILE A 112 -3.63 7.08 10.58
C ILE A 112 -4.94 6.71 9.89
N VAL A 113 -5.19 5.42 9.70
CA VAL A 113 -6.42 4.94 9.08
C VAL A 113 -7.15 4.03 10.04
N ARG A 114 -8.35 4.46 10.41
CA ARG A 114 -9.25 3.71 11.29
C ARG A 114 -10.40 3.13 10.50
N ARG A 115 -10.78 1.92 10.86
CA ARG A 115 -11.94 1.21 10.33
C ARG A 115 -12.92 0.91 11.45
N LEU A 116 -14.18 1.27 11.25
CA LEU A 116 -15.30 0.90 12.11
C LEU A 116 -16.26 -0.01 11.34
N GLY A 117 -16.85 -0.99 12.01
CA GLY A 117 -17.86 -1.88 11.42
C GLY A 117 -17.29 -2.98 10.53
N ALA A 118 -18.16 -3.93 10.16
CA ALA A 118 -17.80 -5.15 9.45
C ALA A 118 -18.31 -5.16 8.00
N GLY A 119 -17.60 -5.86 7.11
CA GLY A 119 -18.09 -6.14 5.77
C GLY A 119 -18.43 -4.88 4.95
N MET A 120 -19.69 -4.80 4.50
CA MET A 120 -20.20 -3.68 3.69
C MET A 120 -20.51 -2.44 4.53
N ASP A 121 -20.73 -2.60 5.84
CA ASP A 121 -21.01 -1.49 6.77
C ASP A 121 -19.72 -0.84 7.29
N SER A 122 -18.56 -1.21 6.72
CA SER A 122 -17.28 -0.67 7.14
C SER A 122 -17.12 0.79 6.72
N VAL A 123 -16.95 1.65 7.73
CA VAL A 123 -16.60 3.07 7.56
C VAL A 123 -15.11 3.24 7.81
N TYR A 124 -14.45 4.00 6.94
CA TYR A 124 -13.03 4.32 7.07
C TYR A 124 -12.88 5.81 7.31
N SER A 125 -12.07 6.18 8.29
CA SER A 125 -11.61 7.55 8.53
C SER A 125 -10.10 7.62 8.41
N VAL A 126 -9.61 8.67 7.78
CA VAL A 126 -8.19 8.97 7.68
C VAL A 126 -7.91 10.28 8.40
N SER A 127 -6.83 10.30 9.17
CA SER A 127 -6.29 11.51 9.77
C SER A 127 -4.77 11.52 9.65
N THR A 128 -4.19 12.70 9.76
CA THR A 128 -2.76 12.94 9.69
C THR A 128 -2.23 13.42 11.04
N ARG A 129 -0.97 13.12 11.31
CA ARG A 129 -0.24 13.62 12.47
C ARG A 129 1.18 13.98 12.06
N ALA A 130 1.57 15.24 12.26
CA ALA A 130 2.96 15.65 12.08
C ALA A 130 3.85 14.88 13.06
N LEU A 131 5.02 14.44 12.60
CA LEU A 131 6.03 13.87 13.48
C LEU A 131 6.73 15.00 14.24
N ASP A 132 6.85 14.87 15.57
CA ASP A 132 7.53 15.86 16.43
C ASP A 132 9.00 16.13 15.99
N ASP A 133 9.63 15.16 15.29
CA ASP A 133 10.98 15.28 14.72
C ASP A 133 11.03 14.72 13.28
N GLY A 134 10.12 15.22 12.43
CA GLY A 134 9.97 14.75 11.05
C GLY A 134 11.23 14.92 10.19
N GLU A 135 12.04 15.96 10.45
CA GLU A 135 13.29 16.21 9.71
C GLU A 135 14.36 15.15 10.01
N ASN A 136 14.63 14.86 11.29
CA ASN A 136 15.62 13.82 11.63
C ASN A 136 15.13 12.43 11.22
N PHE A 137 13.83 12.18 11.34
CA PHE A 137 13.25 10.94 10.84
C PHE A 137 13.49 10.79 9.33
N ARG A 138 13.20 11.82 8.54
CA ARG A 138 13.50 11.83 7.10
C ARG A 138 14.98 11.61 6.82
N ALA A 139 15.85 12.37 7.47
CA ALA A 139 17.29 12.26 7.26
C ALA A 139 17.81 10.86 7.55
N ALA A 140 17.34 10.23 8.63
CA ALA A 140 17.71 8.88 9.03
C ALA A 140 17.17 7.79 8.08
N ASN A 141 16.08 8.07 7.35
CA ASN A 141 15.42 7.11 6.48
C ASN A 141 15.51 7.51 4.98
N ARG A 142 16.31 8.51 4.61
CA ARG A 142 16.36 9.07 3.25
C ARG A 142 16.79 8.03 2.21
N GLU A 143 17.92 7.36 2.42
CA GLU A 143 18.37 6.27 1.54
C GLU A 143 17.33 5.15 1.47
N GLU A 144 16.65 4.89 2.58
CA GLU A 144 15.62 3.85 2.65
C GLU A 144 14.33 4.21 1.90
N MET A 145 13.96 5.50 1.88
CA MET A 145 12.85 6.06 1.11
C MET A 145 13.18 6.12 -0.39
N GLU A 146 14.44 6.39 -0.75
CA GLU A 146 14.89 6.58 -2.14
C GLU A 146 15.28 5.27 -2.85
N LEU A 147 15.78 4.24 -2.13
CA LEU A 147 16.42 3.06 -2.75
C LEU A 147 15.82 1.71 -2.30
N GLY A 148 14.96 1.69 -1.28
CA GLY A 148 14.59 0.45 -0.58
C GLY A 148 13.39 -0.32 -1.14
N CYS A 149 12.67 0.22 -2.11
CA CYS A 149 11.46 -0.42 -2.63
C CYS A 149 11.12 0.00 -4.07
N ASP A 150 10.85 -0.98 -4.95
CA ASP A 150 10.26 -0.76 -6.28
C ASP A 150 8.82 -1.31 -6.32
N PRO A 151 7.80 -0.48 -6.07
CA PRO A 151 6.40 -0.89 -6.14
C PRO A 151 6.00 -1.38 -7.54
N ALA A 152 6.64 -0.89 -8.61
CA ALA A 152 6.31 -1.24 -9.98
C ALA A 152 6.72 -2.69 -10.31
N ALA A 153 7.68 -3.26 -9.58
CA ALA A 153 8.02 -4.68 -9.68
C ALA A 153 6.80 -5.60 -9.48
N LEU A 154 5.77 -5.18 -8.73
CA LEU A 154 4.54 -5.97 -8.57
C LEU A 154 3.76 -6.16 -9.88
N PHE A 155 3.93 -5.29 -10.87
CA PHE A 155 3.29 -5.44 -12.18
C PHE A 155 4.01 -6.45 -13.06
N SER A 156 5.32 -6.61 -12.89
CA SER A 156 6.15 -7.56 -13.64
C SER A 156 6.34 -8.89 -12.90
N SER A 157 5.60 -9.12 -11.81
CA SER A 157 5.77 -10.29 -10.92
C SER A 157 7.14 -10.36 -10.23
N GLY A 158 7.84 -9.24 -10.11
CA GLY A 158 9.08 -9.09 -9.33
C GLY A 158 8.82 -8.90 -7.84
N ASP A 159 9.89 -8.98 -7.04
CA ASP A 159 9.88 -8.66 -5.61
C ASP A 159 10.17 -7.15 -5.42
N PRO A 160 9.26 -6.36 -4.84
CA PRO A 160 9.46 -4.94 -4.59
C PRO A 160 10.63 -4.63 -3.66
N PHE A 161 11.12 -5.62 -2.92
CA PHE A 161 12.24 -5.47 -1.99
C PHE A 161 13.55 -6.09 -2.53
N ALA A 162 13.59 -6.49 -3.81
CA ALA A 162 14.77 -7.11 -4.42
C ALA A 162 16.01 -6.18 -4.46
N CYS A 163 15.81 -4.86 -4.36
CA CYS A 163 16.89 -3.89 -4.17
C CYS A 163 17.35 -3.91 -2.70
N SER A 164 18.10 -4.94 -2.32
CA SER A 164 18.88 -4.93 -1.08
C SER A 164 20.16 -5.74 -1.29
N TYR A 165 21.25 -5.03 -1.55
CA TYR A 165 22.63 -5.52 -1.40
C TYR A 165 23.32 -4.70 -0.32
#